data_AF-A0A344LQA1-F1
#
_entry.id   AF-A0A344LQA1-F1
#
_cell.length_a   1.000
_cell.length_b   1.000
_cell.length_c   1.000
_cell.angle_alpha   90.00
_cell.angle_beta   90.00
_cell.angle_gamma   90.00
#
_symmetry.space_group_name_H-M   'P 1'
#
loop_
_entity.id
_entity.type
_entity.pdbx_description
1 polymer ?
#
loop_
_entity_poly.entity_id
_entity_poly.type
_entity_poly.pdbx_seq_one_letter_code
_entity_poly.pdbx_strand_id
1 'polypeptide(L)' 'MKIIWSKKSEYNFDNIYNYLEQFWSPVIAQKFIKDVLKIITLLENNPMLGKYNSKLKCRSMIISKNVMLYY' A
#
# COMPACT_ATOMS: atom_id res chain seq x y z
N MET A 1 -3.97 16.06 -3.03
CA MET A 1 -5.10 15.54 -2.22
C MET A 1 -4.56 15.00 -0.90
N LYS A 2 -5.23 15.18 0.24
CA LYS A 2 -4.73 14.66 1.52
C LYS A 2 -5.02 13.15 1.60
N ILE A 3 -3.99 12.33 1.79
CA ILE A 3 -4.17 10.89 2.04
C ILE A 3 -4.40 10.67 3.53
N ILE A 4 -5.43 9.88 3.83
CA ILE A 4 -5.83 9.51 5.20
C ILE A 4 -5.89 8.00 5.26
N TRP A 5 -5.20 7.43 6.24
CA TRP A 5 -5.16 5.99 6.46
C TRP A 5 -6.29 5.58 7.39
N SER A 6 -6.92 4.44 7.09
CA SER A 6 -7.83 3.81 8.05
C SER A 6 -7.01 3.08 9.11
N LYS A 7 -7.54 2.94 10.33
CA LYS A 7 -6.90 2.15 11.39
C LYS A 7 -6.56 0.71 10.95
N LYS A 8 -7.44 0.12 10.13
CA LYS A 8 -7.22 -1.22 9.56
C LYS A 8 -6.05 -1.22 8.57
N SER A 9 -5.90 -0.15 7.79
CA SER A 9 -4.79 -0.01 6.84
C SER A 9 -3.46 0.15 7.56
N GLU A 10 -3.41 0.94 8.64
CA GLU A 10 -2.23 1.11 9.50
C GLU A 10 -1.82 -0.25 10.10
N TYR A 11 -2.75 -0.93 10.76
CA TYR A 11 -2.50 -2.26 11.32
C TYR A 11 -2.02 -3.29 10.27
N ASN A 12 -2.62 -3.29 9.08
CA ASN A 12 -2.20 -4.19 8.01
C ASN A 12 -0.80 -3.86 7.49
N PHE A 13 -0.45 -2.59 7.38
CA PHE A 13 0.88 -2.17 6.96
C PHE A 13 1.94 -2.62 7.97
N ASP A 14 1.69 -2.40 9.27
CA ASP A 14 2.61 -2.83 10.33
C ASP A 14 2.79 -4.35 10.33
N ASN A 15 1.71 -5.12 10.17
CA ASN A 15 1.81 -6.58 10.10
C ASN A 15 2.60 -7.07 8.89
N ILE A 16 2.42 -6.45 7.72
CA ILE A 16 3.19 -6.81 6.51
C ILE A 16 4.66 -6.46 6.72
N TYR A 17 4.96 -5.28 7.28
CA TYR A 17 6.33 -4.87 7.60
C TYR A 17 6.99 -5.86 8.56
N ASN A 18 6.35 -6.14 9.70
CA ASN A 18 6.87 -7.05 10.73
C ASN A 18 7.10 -8.45 10.16
N TYR A 19 6.17 -8.95 9.33
CA TYR A 19 6.33 -10.24 8.66
C TYR A 19 7.55 -10.27 7.73
N LEU A 20 7.73 -9.24 6.91
CA LEU A 20 8.87 -9.16 5.99
C LEU A 20 10.20 -9.01 6.75
N GLU A 21 10.22 -8.24 7.83
CA GLU A 21 11.40 -8.05 8.65
C GLU A 21 11.81 -9.35 9.36
N GLN A 22 10.83 -10.06 9.94
CA GLN A 22 11.08 -11.28 10.70
C GLN A 22 11.42 -12.49 9.82
N PHE A 23 10.72 -12.67 8.69
CA PHE A 23 10.79 -13.91 7.91
C PHE A 23 11.59 -13.79 6.61
N TRP A 24 11.88 -12.57 6.13
CA TRP A 24 12.57 -12.37 4.85
C TRP A 24 13.91 -11.66 5.04
N SER A 25 13.90 -10.33 5.21
CA SER A 25 15.06 -9.55 5.64
C SER A 25 14.68 -8.09 5.90
N PRO A 26 15.43 -7.37 6.74
CA PRO A 26 15.24 -5.94 6.95
C PRO A 26 15.32 -5.11 5.66
N VAL A 27 16.17 -5.52 4.71
CA VAL A 27 16.31 -4.84 3.40
C VAL A 27 15.01 -4.93 2.59
N ILE A 28 14.33 -6.08 2.62
CA ILE A 28 13.07 -6.29 1.91
C ILE A 28 11.93 -5.53 2.61
N ALA A 29 11.91 -5.51 3.94
CA ALA A 29 10.95 -4.71 4.70
C ALA A 29 11.10 -3.20 4.41
N GLN A 30 12.33 -2.68 4.36
CA GLN A 30 12.59 -1.30 3.97
C GLN A 30 12.19 -1.00 2.52
N LYS A 31 12.42 -1.94 1.59
CA LYS A 31 11.97 -1.80 0.21
C LYS A 31 10.45 -1.68 0.14
N PHE A 32 9.72 -2.50 0.91
CA PHE A 32 8.26 -2.43 0.99
C PHE A 32 7.78 -1.04 1.43
N ILE A 33 8.40 -0.45 2.47
CA ILE A 33 8.07 0.93 2.89
C ILE A 33 8.26 1.92 1.74
N LYS A 34 9.40 1.84 1.04
CA LYS A 34 9.70 2.74 -0.09
C LYS A 34 8.70 2.58 -1.24
N ASP A 35 8.30 1.34 -1.55
CA ASP A 35 7.32 1.05 -2.60
C ASP A 35 5.94 1.63 -2.22
N VAL A 36 5.52 1.47 -0.96
CA VAL A 36 4.27 2.06 -0.44
C VAL A 36 4.31 3.59 -0.53
N LEU A 37 5.37 4.23 -0.03
CA LEU A 37 5.52 5.69 -0.06
C LEU A 37 5.47 6.24 -1.49
N LYS A 38 6.17 5.59 -2.43
CA LYS A 38 6.15 5.98 -3.84
C LYS A 38 4.73 5.99 -4.40
N ILE A 39 3.92 5.00 -4.04
CA ILE A 39 2.52 4.91 -4.49
C ILE A 39 1.66 5.99 -3.86
N ILE A 40 1.79 6.25 -2.56
CA ILE A 40 1.08 7.34 -1.88
C ILE A 40 1.35 8.67 -2.60
N THR A 41 2.62 9.01 -2.86
CA THR A 41 2.99 10.26 -3.55
C THR A 41 2.41 10.36 -4.96
N LEU A 42 2.31 9.23 -5.68
CA LEU A 42 1.64 9.20 -6.99
C LEU A 42 0.14 9.47 -6.86
N LEU A 43 -0.51 8.89 -5.85
CA LEU A 43 -1.95 9.04 -5.61
C LEU A 43 -2.34 10.42 -5.09
N GLU A 44 -1.45 11.09 -4.34
CA GLU A 44 -1.68 12.47 -3.88
C GLU A 44 -1.89 13.43 -5.05
N ASN A 45 -1.19 13.19 -6.15
CA ASN A 45 -1.25 13.98 -7.38
C ASN A 45 -2.24 13.41 -8.41
N ASN A 46 -2.45 12.09 -8.43
CA ASN A 46 -3.26 11.39 -9.42
C ASN A 46 -4.20 10.34 -8.79
N PRO A 47 -5.29 10.77 -8.13
CA PRO A 47 -6.17 9.85 -7.39
C PRO A 47 -6.95 8.88 -8.29
N MET A 48 -6.99 9.09 -9.61
CA MET A 48 -7.67 8.19 -10.54
C MET A 48 -6.76 7.11 -11.16
N LEU A 49 -5.48 7.05 -10.78
CA LEU A 49 -4.47 6.20 -11.41
C LEU A 49 -4.73 4.71 -11.20
N GLY A 50 -5.34 4.33 -10.08
CA GLY A 50 -5.65 2.93 -9.76
C GLY A 50 -6.84 2.39 -10.56
N LYS A 51 -6.88 1.07 -10.73
CA LYS A 51 -7.97 0.37 -11.40
C LYS A 51 -9.22 0.41 -10.53
N TYR A 52 -10.29 1.01 -11.05
CA TYR A 52 -11.58 1.02 -10.38
C TYR A 52 -12.22 -0.37 -10.42
N ASN A 53 -12.71 -0.82 -9.26
CA ASN A 53 -13.44 -2.06 -9.11
C ASN A 53 -14.89 -1.74 -8.74
N SER A 54 -15.81 -1.98 -9.68
CA SER A 54 -17.24 -1.69 -9.50
C SER A 54 -17.89 -2.51 -8.37
N LYS A 55 -17.41 -3.73 -8.11
CA LYS A 55 -17.95 -4.61 -7.06
C LYS A 55 -17.60 -4.09 -5.66
N LEU A 56 -16.39 -3.57 -5.49
CA LEU A 56 -15.90 -3.03 -4.21
C LEU A 56 -16.16 -1.52 -4.06
N LYS A 57 -16.57 -0.85 -5.15
CA LYS A 57 -16.77 0.61 -5.23
C LYS A 57 -15.53 1.41 -4.78
N CYS A 58 -14.35 0.86 -5.05
CA CYS A 58 -13.07 1.50 -4.72
C CYS A 58 -12.05 1.26 -5.84
N ARG A 59 -10.95 2.01 -5.81
CA ARG A 59 -9.79 1.82 -6.67
C ARG A 59 -8.78 0.91 -5.99
N SER A 60 -7.95 0.30 -6.82
CA SER A 60 -6.92 -0.60 -6.34
C SER A 60 -5.65 -0.46 -7.15
N MET A 61 -4.52 -0.71 -6.49
CA MET A 61 -3.21 -0.61 -7.09
C MET A 61 -2.27 -1.67 -6.52
N ILE A 62 -1.49 -2.31 -7.39
CA ILE A 62 -0.54 -3.33 -6.99
C ILE A 62 0.71 -2.63 -6.44
N ILE A 63 1.08 -2.94 -5.20
CA ILE A 63 2.34 -2.45 -4.59
C ILE A 63 3.46 -3.43 -4.93
N SER A 64 3.19 -4.72 -4.70
CA SER A 64 4.08 -5.81 -5.02
C SER A 64 3.26 -7.03 -5.42
N LYS A 65 3.91 -8.10 -5.88
CA LYS A 65 3.21 -9.34 -6.31
C LYS A 65 2.21 -9.88 -5.28
N ASN A 66 2.46 -9.65 -3.99
CA ASN A 66 1.66 -10.18 -2.89
C ASN A 66 0.87 -9.10 -2.13
N VAL A 67 1.00 -7.82 -2.50
CA VAL A 67 0.39 -6.71 -1.75
C VAL A 67 -0.36 -5.77 -2.69
N MET A 68 -1.62 -5.54 -2.36
CA MET A 68 -2.53 -4.67 -3.11
C MET A 68 -3.09 -3.59 -2.18
N LEU A 69 -2.99 -2.34 -2.63
CA LEU A 69 -3.60 -1.19 -1.99
C LEU A 69 -5.04 -1.02 -2.49
N TYR A 70 -5.96 -0.71 -1.58
CA TYR A 70 -7.33 -0.34 -1.89
C TYR A 70 -7.62 1.04 -1.32
N TYR A 71 -8.24 1.92 -2.11
CA TYR A 71 -8.55 3.29 -1.73
C TYR A 71 -9.74 3.87 -2.50
#